data_AF-A0A967HKU8-F1
#
_entry.id   AF-A0A967HKU8-F1
#
_cell.length_a   1.000
_cell.length_b   1.000
_cell.length_c   1.000
_cell.angle_alpha   90.00
_cell.angle_beta   90.00
_cell.angle_gamma   90.00
#
_symmetry.space_group_name_H-M   'P 1'
#
loop_
_entity.id
_entity.type
_entity.pdbx_description
1 polymer ?
#
loop_
_entity_poly.entity_id
_entity_poly.type
_entity_poly.pdbx_seq_one_letter_code
_entity_poly.pdbx_strand_id
1 'polypeptide(L)' 'MREALTDEPPATLGEGGVIRAGHDAELDDLRETRDGAREFIASLQQREREATGIGSLKVGFNKVFGYYIEVTKPNVDKV' A
#
# COMPACT_ATOMS: atom_id res chain seq x y z
N MET A 1 12.40 -18.91 -22.84
CA MET A 1 13.22 -18.04 -21.95
C MET A 1 13.02 -16.54 -22.20
N ARG A 2 12.64 -16.07 -23.41
CA ARG A 2 12.42 -14.63 -23.70
C ARG A 2 11.10 -14.04 -23.19
N GLU A 3 10.13 -14.84 -22.76
CA GLU A 3 8.80 -14.36 -22.33
C GLU A 3 8.69 -14.01 -20.84
N ALA A 4 9.68 -14.40 -20.03
CA ALA A 4 9.67 -14.20 -18.58
C ALA A 4 9.94 -12.76 -18.16
N LEU A 5 10.68 -12.02 -18.99
CA LEU A 5 11.15 -10.67 -18.67
C LEU A 5 10.22 -9.62 -19.27
N THR A 6 10.03 -8.53 -18.53
CA THR A 6 9.42 -7.31 -19.05
C THR A 6 10.28 -6.69 -20.15
N ASP A 7 9.66 -5.91 -21.04
CA ASP A 7 10.34 -5.32 -22.19
C ASP A 7 11.36 -4.25 -21.77
N GLU A 8 11.15 -3.63 -20.61
CA GLU A 8 12.06 -2.70 -19.96
C GLU A 8 12.32 -3.14 -18.51
N PRO A 9 13.22 -4.11 -18.29
CA PRO A 9 13.54 -4.56 -16.94
C PRO A 9 14.30 -3.43 -16.20
N PRO A 10 13.96 -3.16 -14.92
CA PRO A 10 14.66 -2.14 -14.15
C PRO A 10 16.13 -2.50 -13.92
N ALA A 11 16.94 -1.47 -13.67
CA ALA A 11 18.39 -1.61 -13.52
C ALA A 11 18.79 -2.43 -12.29
N THR A 12 17.90 -2.56 -11.30
CA THR A 12 18.14 -3.35 -10.10
C THR A 12 16.98 -4.30 -9.81
N LEU A 13 17.29 -5.51 -9.35
CA LEU A 13 16.29 -6.52 -8.98
C LEU A 13 15.39 -6.06 -7.81
N GLY A 14 15.88 -5.16 -6.95
CA GLY A 14 15.16 -4.66 -5.78
C GLY A 14 14.01 -3.72 -6.10
N GLU A 15 13.96 -3.14 -7.29
CA GLU A 15 12.86 -2.28 -7.75
C GLU A 15 11.62 -3.08 -8.18
N GLY A 16 11.72 -4.41 -8.25
CA GLY A 16 10.65 -5.27 -8.73
C GLY A 16 10.47 -5.18 -10.25
N GLY A 17 9.32 -5.58 -10.80
CA GLY A 17 8.99 -5.33 -12.22
C GLY A 17 9.81 -6.07 -13.28
N VAL A 18 10.73 -6.95 -12.89
CA VAL A 18 11.59 -7.72 -13.81
C VAL A 18 10.82 -8.85 -14.50
N ILE A 19 9.91 -9.51 -13.78
CA ILE A 19 9.10 -10.62 -14.31
C ILE A 19 7.80 -10.09 -14.89
N ARG A 20 7.48 -10.47 -16.12
CA ARG A 20 6.23 -10.09 -16.82
C ARG A 20 5.01 -10.59 -16.05
N ALA A 21 3.94 -9.79 -16.02
CA ALA A 21 2.65 -10.24 -15.50
C ALA A 21 2.10 -11.40 -16.34
N GLY A 22 1.44 -12.35 -15.69
CA GLY A 22 0.94 -13.60 -16.28
C GLY A 22 2.01 -14.69 -16.45
N HIS A 23 3.27 -14.44 -16.07
CA HIS A 23 4.34 -15.44 -16.17
C HIS A 23 4.39 -16.38 -14.97
N ASP A 24 4.06 -15.87 -13.78
CA ASP A 24 4.08 -16.61 -12.53
C ASP A 24 2.86 -16.22 -11.69
N ALA A 25 1.95 -17.18 -11.51
CA ALA A 25 0.66 -16.93 -10.85
C ALA A 25 0.82 -16.60 -9.36
N GLU A 26 1.82 -17.17 -8.68
CA GLU A 26 2.07 -16.91 -7.26
C GLU A 26 2.65 -15.48 -7.07
N LEU A 27 3.55 -15.08 -7.96
CA LEU A 27 4.09 -13.72 -7.98
C LEU A 27 3.02 -12.67 -8.30
N ASP A 28 2.10 -12.98 -9.21
CA ASP A 28 1.02 -12.07 -9.57
C ASP A 28 -0.02 -11.92 -8.45
N ASP A 29 -0.38 -13.01 -7.76
CA ASP A 29 -1.24 -12.96 -6.56
C ASP A 29 -0.61 -12.12 -5.44
N LEU A 30 0.70 -12.26 -5.24
CA LEU A 30 1.44 -11.46 -4.27
C LEU A 30 1.48 -9.97 -4.65
N ARG A 31 1.58 -9.65 -5.95
CA ARG A 31 1.52 -8.28 -6.45
C ARG A 31 0.13 -7.68 -6.26
N GLU A 32 -0.91 -8.42 -6.61
CA GLU A 32 -2.29 -8.00 -6.43
C GLU A 32 -2.60 -7.74 -4.95
N THR A 33 -2.19 -8.65 -4.06
CA THR A 33 -2.34 -8.48 -2.61
C THR A 33 -1.63 -7.22 -2.11
N ARG A 34 -0.39 -6.96 -2.56
CA ARG A 34 0.37 -5.75 -2.22
C ARG A 34 -0.36 -4.49 -2.68
N ASP A 35 -0.87 -4.48 -3.91
CA ASP A 35 -1.51 -3.32 -4.50
C ASP A 35 -2.89 -3.06 -3.86
N GLY A 36 -3.65 -4.11 -3.59
CA GLY A 36 -4.90 -4.05 -2.83
C GLY A 36 -4.69 -3.51 -1.40
N ALA A 37 -3.59 -3.87 -0.73
CA ALA A 37 -3.25 -3.29 0.57
C ALA A 37 -3.00 -1.77 0.49
N ARG A 38 -2.37 -1.27 -0.59
CA ARG A 38 -2.15 0.17 -0.78
C ARG A 38 -3.46 0.91 -1.02
N GLU A 39 -4.33 0.37 -1.86
CA GLU A 39 -5.66 0.93 -2.12
C GLU A 39 -6.52 0.93 -0.85
N PHE A 40 -6.48 -0.16 -0.08
CA PHE A 40 -7.15 -0.24 1.21
C PHE A 40 -6.67 0.87 2.15
N ILE A 41 -5.36 1.07 2.29
CA ILE A 41 -4.79 2.14 3.12
C ILE A 41 -5.19 3.53 2.62
N ALA A 42 -5.24 3.74 1.30
CA ALA A 42 -5.71 5.01 0.73
C ALA A 42 -7.18 5.30 1.08
N SER A 43 -8.02 4.27 1.07
CA SER A 43 -9.44 4.38 1.48
C SER A 43 -9.64 4.49 2.99
N LEU A 44 -8.72 3.95 3.79
CA LEU A 44 -8.81 3.88 5.24
C LEU A 44 -8.96 5.27 5.86
N GLN A 45 -8.21 6.27 5.37
CA GLN A 45 -8.31 7.63 5.90
C GLN A 45 -9.72 8.20 5.79
N GLN A 46 -10.37 8.03 4.63
CA GLN A 46 -11.72 8.54 4.42
C GLN A 46 -12.73 7.81 5.31
N ARG A 47 -12.62 6.48 5.38
CA ARG A 47 -13.48 5.63 6.21
C ARG A 47 -13.39 6.02 7.69
N GLU A 48 -12.18 6.18 8.22
CA GLU A 48 -11.98 6.51 9.63
C GLU A 48 -12.42 7.96 9.93
N ARG A 49 -12.26 8.89 8.98
CA ARG A 49 -12.82 10.26 9.11
C ARG A 49 -14.33 10.25 9.23
N GLU A 50 -15.02 9.44 8.43
CA GLU A 50 -16.47 9.28 8.47
C GLU A 50 -16.93 8.59 9.75
N ALA A 51 -16.25 7.52 10.17
CA ALA A 51 -16.58 6.76 11.37
C ALA A 51 -16.38 7.56 12.66
N THR A 52 -15.29 8.32 12.76
CA THR A 52 -14.91 9.06 13.98
C THR A 52 -15.38 10.53 13.98
N GLY A 53 -15.75 11.06 12.80
CA GLY A 53 -16.04 12.48 12.60
C GLY A 53 -14.80 13.40 12.71
N ILE A 54 -13.58 12.84 12.77
CA ILE A 54 -12.35 13.60 12.94
C ILE A 54 -11.79 14.01 11.57
N GLY A 55 -12.18 15.19 11.07
CA GLY A 55 -11.69 15.69 9.78
C GLY A 55 -10.15 15.88 9.69
N SER A 56 -9.47 16.02 10.84
CA SER A 56 -8.01 16.13 10.92
C SER A 56 -7.27 14.78 10.91
N LEU A 57 -7.97 13.65 10.89
CA LEU A 57 -7.37 12.32 10.90
C LEU A 57 -6.55 12.09 9.63
N LYS A 58 -5.32 11.58 9.80
CA LYS A 58 -4.43 11.24 8.68
C LYS A 58 -3.92 9.82 8.84
N VAL A 59 -3.78 9.10 7.72
CA VAL A 59 -3.08 7.82 7.69
C VAL A 59 -1.67 8.08 7.15
N GLY A 60 -0.67 7.74 7.94
CA GLY A 60 0.74 7.93 7.61
C GLY A 60 1.48 6.59 7.54
N PHE A 61 2.70 6.63 6.98
CA PHE A 61 3.61 5.49 6.97
C PHE A 61 5.01 5.98 7.35
N ASN A 62 5.69 5.25 8.22
CA ASN A 62 7.12 5.41 8.44
C ASN A 62 7.82 4.05 8.53
N LYS A 63 9.13 4.02 8.27
CA LYS A 63 9.92 2.77 8.21
C LYS A 63 10.08 2.06 9.56
N VAL A 64 9.87 2.76 10.67
CA VAL A 64 10.11 2.22 12.02
C VAL A 64 8.85 1.55 12.59
N PHE A 65 7.69 2.17 12.38
CA PHE A 65 6.40 1.79 12.97
C PHE A 65 5.41 1.24 11.94
N GLY A 66 5.71 1.35 10.64
CA GLY A 66 4.79 0.98 9.58
C GLY A 66 3.68 2.03 9.42
N TYR A 67 2.47 1.56 9.12
CA TYR A 67 1.29 2.41 8.96
C TYR A 67 0.73 2.84 10.31
N TYR A 68 0.31 4.10 10.41
CA TYR A 68 -0.27 4.67 11.64
C TYR A 68 -1.40 5.65 11.33
N ILE A 69 -2.30 5.82 12.30
CA ILE A 69 -3.35 6.83 12.27
C ILE A 69 -2.93 7.99 13.19
N GLU A 70 -2.88 9.18 12.63
CA GLU A 70 -2.58 10.41 13.35
C GLU A 70 -3.87 11.18 13.61
N VAL A 71 -4.12 11.48 14.88
CA VAL A 71 -5.22 12.34 15.34
C VAL A 71 -4.68 13.44 16.24
N THR A 72 -5.34 14.60 16.24
CA THR A 72 -4.95 15.71 17.11
C THR A 72 -5.31 15.40 18.56
N LYS A 73 -4.50 15.88 19.52
CA LYS A 73 -4.67 15.67 20.98
C LYS A 73 -6.11 15.82 21.51
N PRO A 74 -6.91 16.82 21.09
CA PRO A 74 -8.30 16.96 21.54
C PRO A 74 -9.28 15.87 21.04
N ASN A 75 -8.87 15.04 20.09
CA ASN A 75 -9.69 13.98 19.49
C ASN A 75 -9.25 12.57 19.89
N VAL A 76 -8.30 12.44 20.83
CA VAL A 76 -7.82 11.13 21.31
C VAL A 76 -8.95 10.29 21.90
N ASP A 77 -9.91 10.92 22.58
CA ASP A 77 -11.04 10.22 23.22
C ASP A 77 -12.10 9.71 22.21
N LYS A 78 -11.93 10.00 20.92
CA LYS A 78 -12.87 9.62 19.84
C LYS A 78 -12.38 8.43 19.00
N VAL A 79 -11.25 7.83 19.38
CA VAL A 79 -10.61 6.70 18.67
C VAL A 79 -10.56 5.49 19.58
#